data_AF-D8QKN0-F1
#
_entry.id   AF-D8QKN0-F1
#
_cell.length_a   1.000
_cell.length_b   1.000
_cell.length_c   1.000
_cell.angle_alpha   90.00
_cell.angle_beta   90.00
_cell.angle_gamma   90.00
#
_symmetry.space_group_name_H-M   'P 1'
#
loop_
_entity.id
_entity.type
_entity.pdbx_description
1 polymer ?
#
loop_
_entity_poly.entity_id
_entity_poly.type
_entity_poly.pdbx_seq_one_letter_code
_entity_poly.pdbx_strand_id
1 'polypeptide(L)'
;MYLSTAQIPDAQRYFQQVKYWCQDVLKSSPSMDMFLRVAHLSYTFDRSDAPRYLYVSPAHEQLRATGFFIRDGRYIVAQMLQAMDGEGAYFIANGVSFLRHTVENMLAVDIGALCDMCEYLTGSFVLGRSLLGFHNITLPKSWIVTLANRFKNGGFRPSTHKLSGFVDGLAALLNDLCNGFERAGYLRFEGGKISDSFTIRGAFIARICRMLCALAYNTSKFNDEDLLRRDVETRLLMIFRIVEPRDFIFRQYSRSRDWADLSRAFEDSTRDQLMDELITMRLQGSRPVAPALAPGKPRQVFYKAVDAIPVLLGYESPFPSSFRANAPAAIPPSTQPKAWARIATSATVDRRETSSPGIQLIAIESKKPAPTLTSEREQIEPSLSLPSAAQKVVAYRLLCMYRRRMRRRSSERVRAVISVQRWYRRLVASRSLTGLDRTRQGFFAACKALETEAQIAFPHFRARLLYRYTLPRILTCLDIVITHLDSVKTQIRQEFEVLNNHEKLESISDKLEGVNAALREAKTLASAVAPRPDTYSAPDCLSRLQEHTRTLVAMAERLPPAHRLVIASDLEVVVFSVLTYENLKREKRVEMHRKKAKPALNTYDDEYGQYYY
;
A
#
# COMPACT_ATOMS: atom_id res chain seq x y z
N MET A 1 -3.85 0.00 -1.03
CA MET A 1 -5.26 -0.28 -0.67
C MET A 1 -5.46 -0.06 0.82
N TYR A 2 -6.51 0.66 1.23
CA TYR A 2 -6.93 0.81 2.63
C TYR A 2 -8.23 0.02 2.79
N LEU A 3 -8.27 -0.87 3.77
CA LEU A 3 -9.48 -1.64 4.06
C LEU A 3 -10.52 -0.68 4.64
N SER A 4 -11.76 -0.72 4.14
CA SER A 4 -12.86 -0.09 4.84
C SER A 4 -12.92 -0.66 6.24
N THR A 5 -12.86 0.21 7.24
CA THR A 5 -12.89 -0.20 8.65
C THR A 5 -14.20 -0.90 9.01
N ALA A 6 -15.28 -0.62 8.26
CA ALA A 6 -16.54 -1.33 8.36
C ALA A 6 -16.45 -2.81 7.95
N GLN A 7 -15.45 -3.19 7.15
CA GLN A 7 -15.23 -4.58 6.72
C GLN A 7 -14.37 -5.39 7.70
N ILE A 8 -13.79 -4.75 8.73
CA ILE A 8 -12.94 -5.42 9.71
C ILE A 8 -13.73 -5.53 11.03
N PRO A 9 -14.18 -6.74 11.41
CA PRO A 9 -14.79 -6.96 12.73
C PRO A 9 -13.86 -6.45 13.84
N ASP A 10 -14.44 -5.76 14.83
CA ASP A 10 -13.72 -5.18 15.97
C ASP A 10 -12.64 -4.12 15.64
N ALA A 11 -12.63 -3.52 14.44
CA ALA A 11 -11.65 -2.50 14.06
C ALA A 11 -11.48 -1.38 15.10
N GLN A 12 -12.61 -0.88 15.63
CA GLN A 12 -12.62 0.16 16.67
C GLN A 12 -11.91 -0.30 17.94
N ARG A 13 -12.13 -1.55 18.37
CA ARG A 13 -11.46 -2.12 19.55
C ARG A 13 -9.95 -2.20 19.32
N TYR A 14 -9.50 -2.60 18.13
CA TYR A 14 -8.08 -2.63 17.81
C TYR A 14 -7.46 -1.23 17.77
N PHE A 15 -8.16 -0.22 17.24
CA PHE A 15 -7.68 1.16 17.27
C PHE A 15 -7.52 1.68 18.70
N GLN A 16 -8.46 1.34 19.58
CA GLN A 16 -8.36 1.68 21.00
C GLN A 16 -7.15 1.00 21.66
N GLN A 17 -6.85 -0.25 21.32
CA GLN A 17 -5.64 -0.93 21.79
C GLN A 17 -4.35 -0.26 21.29
N VAL A 18 -4.32 0.17 20.02
CA VAL A 18 -3.19 0.92 19.47
C VAL A 18 -3.00 2.24 20.21
N LYS A 19 -4.09 2.98 20.50
CA LYS A 19 -4.07 4.20 21.30
C LYS A 19 -3.44 3.97 22.68
N TYR A 20 -3.89 2.95 23.43
CA TYR A 20 -3.31 2.63 24.73
C TYR A 20 -1.84 2.23 24.64
N TRP A 21 -1.47 1.43 23.63
CA TRP A 21 -0.08 1.06 23.41
C TRP A 21 0.81 2.28 23.14
N CYS A 22 0.34 3.23 22.31
CA CYS A 22 1.03 4.49 22.09
C CYS A 22 1.23 5.26 23.41
N GLN A 23 0.19 5.39 24.22
CA GLN A 23 0.27 6.07 25.52
C GLN A 23 1.24 5.38 26.49
N ASP A 24 1.26 4.05 26.53
CA ASP A 24 2.17 3.31 27.40
C ASP A 24 3.64 3.45 26.97
N VAL A 25 3.91 3.47 25.66
CA VAL A 25 5.25 3.78 25.16
C VAL A 25 5.66 5.21 25.53
N LEU A 26 4.75 6.18 25.49
CA LEU A 26 5.03 7.57 25.86
C LEU A 26 5.26 7.78 27.37
N LYS A 27 4.77 6.88 28.22
CA LYS A 27 5.10 6.87 29.65
C LYS A 27 6.51 6.33 29.93
N SER A 28 7.05 5.54 29.00
CA SER A 28 8.43 5.07 29.08
C SER A 28 9.41 6.17 28.62
N SER A 29 10.69 5.82 28.53
CA SER A 29 11.76 6.67 28.01
C SER A 29 12.13 6.25 26.58
N PRO A 30 11.25 6.41 25.58
CA PRO A 30 11.54 6.00 24.22
C PRO A 30 12.66 6.85 23.63
N SER A 31 13.45 6.22 22.76
CA SER A 31 14.35 6.95 21.87
C SER A 31 13.55 7.82 20.89
N MET A 32 14.19 8.84 20.32
CA MET A 32 13.54 9.80 19.42
C MET A 32 12.86 9.14 18.21
N ASP A 33 13.47 8.10 17.65
CA ASP A 33 12.89 7.31 16.55
C ASP A 33 11.58 6.61 16.96
N MET A 34 11.53 6.06 18.17
CA MET A 34 10.32 5.45 18.71
C MET A 34 9.26 6.51 19.04
N PHE A 35 9.67 7.66 19.58
CA PHE A 35 8.78 8.79 19.85
C PHE A 35 8.12 9.30 18.55
N LEU A 36 8.91 9.51 17.49
CA LEU A 36 8.43 9.94 16.17
C LEU A 36 7.40 8.96 15.59
N ARG A 37 7.66 7.65 15.67
CA ARG A 37 6.72 6.60 15.23
C ARG A 37 5.42 6.60 16.03
N VAL A 38 5.52 6.72 17.35
CA VAL A 38 4.35 6.77 18.23
C VAL A 38 3.53 8.04 18.01
N ALA A 39 4.18 9.18 17.78
CA ALA A 39 3.52 10.43 17.42
C ALA A 39 2.77 10.28 16.08
N HIS A 40 3.41 9.71 15.06
CA HIS A 40 2.76 9.45 13.77
C HIS A 40 1.53 8.55 13.90
N LEU A 41 1.65 7.42 14.63
CA LEU A 41 0.51 6.53 14.90
C LEU A 41 -0.60 7.25 15.68
N SER A 42 -0.23 8.03 16.68
CA SER A 42 -1.16 8.83 17.50
C SER A 42 -1.97 9.80 16.65
N TYR A 43 -1.33 10.58 15.77
CA TYR A 43 -2.04 11.49 14.86
C TYR A 43 -2.85 10.77 13.78
N THR A 44 -2.49 9.53 13.44
CA THR A 44 -3.23 8.70 12.49
C THR A 44 -4.52 8.15 13.09
N PHE A 45 -4.46 7.60 14.32
CA PHE A 45 -5.58 6.89 14.95
C PHE A 45 -6.40 7.74 15.92
N ASP A 46 -5.82 8.80 16.49
CA ASP A 46 -6.41 9.55 17.61
C ASP A 46 -6.14 11.05 17.48
N ARG A 47 -6.35 11.58 16.28
CA ARG A 47 -5.92 12.94 15.90
C ARG A 47 -6.40 14.04 16.84
N SER A 48 -7.59 13.92 17.42
CA SER A 48 -8.16 14.91 18.32
C SER A 48 -7.53 14.95 19.71
N ASP A 49 -7.15 13.80 20.27
CA ASP A 49 -6.57 13.72 21.62
C ASP A 49 -5.04 13.62 21.59
N ALA A 50 -4.44 13.24 20.46
CA ALA A 50 -2.99 13.08 20.27
C ALA A 50 -2.16 14.26 20.79
N PRO A 51 -2.47 15.53 20.45
CA PRO A 51 -1.73 16.67 21.00
C PRO A 51 -1.69 16.66 22.53
N ARG A 52 -2.82 16.37 23.19
CA ARG A 52 -2.95 16.49 24.64
C ARG A 52 -1.99 15.57 25.39
N TYR A 53 -1.91 14.31 25.00
CA TYR A 53 -1.04 13.36 25.70
C TYR A 53 0.39 13.33 25.16
N LEU A 54 0.65 13.74 23.91
CA LEU A 54 2.01 13.82 23.38
C LEU A 54 2.82 14.92 24.07
N TYR A 55 2.25 16.14 24.19
CA TYR A 55 2.96 17.28 24.79
C TYR A 55 3.20 17.15 26.30
N VAL A 56 2.36 16.39 27.01
CA VAL A 56 2.43 16.18 28.47
C VAL A 56 3.08 14.82 28.81
N SER A 57 3.58 14.08 27.81
CA SER A 57 4.19 12.77 28.07
C SER A 57 5.56 12.89 28.76
N PRO A 58 5.91 11.97 29.68
CA PRO A 58 7.26 11.87 30.25
C PRO A 58 8.35 11.76 29.16
N ALA A 59 8.08 11.02 28.08
CA ALA A 59 8.96 10.92 26.93
C ALA A 59 9.32 12.28 26.31
N HIS A 60 8.33 13.17 26.16
CA HIS A 60 8.53 14.51 25.62
C HIS A 60 9.38 15.37 26.57
N GLU A 61 9.13 15.31 27.88
CA GLU A 61 9.94 16.03 28.88
C GLU A 61 11.39 15.55 28.91
N GLN A 62 11.62 14.24 28.81
CA GLN A 62 12.96 13.68 28.77
C GLN A 62 13.72 14.09 27.51
N LEU A 63 13.08 14.03 26.33
CA LEU A 63 13.68 14.50 25.09
C LEU A 63 14.02 16.00 25.19
N ARG A 64 13.18 16.80 25.86
CA ARG A 64 13.45 18.22 26.12
C ARG A 64 14.68 18.41 27.01
N ALA A 65 14.86 17.58 28.03
CA ALA A 65 16.00 17.64 28.94
C ALA A 65 17.34 17.24 28.27
N THR A 66 17.32 16.52 27.15
CA THR A 66 18.54 15.98 26.51
C THR A 66 19.38 17.06 25.80
N GLY A 67 18.87 18.29 25.62
CA GLY A 67 19.62 19.43 25.04
C GLY A 67 19.87 19.35 23.52
N PHE A 68 20.17 18.17 22.96
CA PHE A 68 20.42 17.95 21.52
C PHE A 68 19.26 18.35 20.60
N PHE A 69 18.06 18.48 21.16
CA PHE A 69 16.85 18.84 20.44
C PHE A 69 16.50 20.33 20.58
N ILE A 70 17.45 21.17 21.01
CA ILE A 70 17.29 22.62 21.09
C ILE A 70 18.07 23.27 19.94
N ARG A 71 17.39 24.11 19.15
CA ARG A 71 17.99 24.91 18.08
C ARG A 71 17.50 26.35 18.22
N ASP A 72 18.43 27.31 18.28
CA ASP A 72 18.09 28.74 18.40
C ASP A 72 17.14 29.01 19.57
N GLY A 73 17.36 28.32 20.70
CA GLY A 73 16.50 28.38 21.90
C GLY A 73 15.12 27.72 21.76
N ARG A 74 14.81 27.10 20.61
CA ARG A 74 13.53 26.43 20.34
C ARG A 74 13.67 24.92 20.44
N TYR A 75 12.65 24.30 21.02
CA TYR A 75 12.58 22.85 21.16
C TYR A 75 12.04 22.20 19.88
N ILE A 76 12.91 21.45 19.19
CA ILE A 76 12.67 20.91 17.85
C ILE A 76 11.62 19.79 17.83
N VAL A 77 11.49 19.00 18.90
CA VAL A 77 10.44 17.96 18.98
C VAL A 77 9.04 18.60 19.07
N ALA A 78 8.91 19.76 19.74
CA ALA A 78 7.64 20.48 19.75
C ALA A 78 7.27 20.98 18.34
N GLN A 79 8.24 21.41 17.54
CA GLN A 79 8.03 21.79 16.14
C GLN A 79 7.62 20.60 15.27
N MET A 80 8.25 19.43 15.48
CA MET A 80 7.85 18.17 14.85
C MET A 80 6.39 17.83 15.15
N LEU A 81 5.98 17.91 16.42
CA LEU A 81 4.60 17.66 16.83
C LEU A 81 3.62 18.65 16.19
N GLN A 82 3.97 19.94 16.12
CA GLN A 82 3.15 20.95 15.42
C GLN A 82 3.04 20.64 13.93
N ALA A 83 4.11 20.16 13.30
CA ALA A 83 4.11 19.78 11.89
C ALA A 83 3.21 18.56 11.62
N MET A 84 3.26 17.54 12.48
CA MET A 84 2.41 16.35 12.38
C MET A 84 0.94 16.64 12.66
N ASP A 85 0.68 17.52 13.62
CA ASP A 85 -0.66 18.03 13.85
C ASP A 85 -1.15 18.69 12.56
N GLY A 86 -0.38 19.59 11.96
CA GLY A 86 -0.78 20.21 10.71
C GLY A 86 -1.83 21.31 10.91
N GLU A 87 -1.85 21.89 12.10
CA GLU A 87 -2.71 23.01 12.46
C GLU A 87 -1.93 24.32 12.48
N GLY A 88 -2.63 25.42 12.19
CA GLY A 88 -2.05 26.75 12.11
C GLY A 88 -1.29 27.05 10.81
N ALA A 89 -0.86 28.30 10.65
CA ALA A 89 -0.20 28.75 9.42
C ALA A 89 1.26 28.24 9.29
N TYR A 90 1.92 27.93 10.40
CA TYR A 90 3.37 27.67 10.43
C TYR A 90 3.76 26.19 10.54
N PHE A 91 2.81 25.24 10.51
CA PHE A 91 3.11 23.82 10.66
C PHE A 91 4.14 23.31 9.63
N ILE A 92 4.05 23.79 8.39
CA ILE A 92 5.00 23.43 7.32
C ILE A 92 6.41 23.92 7.70
N ALA A 93 6.53 25.19 8.10
CA ALA A 93 7.82 25.78 8.48
C ALA A 93 8.45 25.05 9.68
N ASN A 94 7.65 24.65 10.66
CA ASN A 94 8.09 23.85 11.79
C ASN A 94 8.61 22.46 11.36
N GLY A 95 7.94 21.82 10.40
CA GLY A 95 8.39 20.55 9.83
C GLY A 95 9.73 20.69 9.09
N VAL A 96 9.93 21.79 8.35
CA VAL A 96 11.21 22.09 7.69
C VAL A 96 12.32 22.33 8.72
N SER A 97 12.06 23.08 9.79
CA SER A 97 13.03 23.30 10.87
C SER A 97 13.45 21.98 11.53
N PHE A 98 12.49 21.08 11.76
CA PHE A 98 12.76 19.74 12.28
C PHE A 98 13.61 18.90 11.32
N LEU A 99 13.24 18.82 10.04
CA LEU A 99 14.01 18.08 9.02
C LEU A 99 15.45 18.59 8.94
N ARG A 100 15.63 19.90 8.82
CA ARG A 100 16.95 20.52 8.73
C ARG A 100 17.79 20.23 9.96
N HIS A 101 17.23 20.43 11.16
CA HIS A 101 17.96 20.13 12.40
C HIS A 101 18.38 18.66 12.48
N THR A 102 17.51 17.75 12.07
CA THR A 102 17.77 16.30 12.06
C THR A 102 18.92 15.94 11.13
N VAL A 103 18.93 16.48 9.91
CA VAL A 103 19.97 16.21 8.91
C VAL A 103 21.29 16.92 9.27
N GLU A 104 21.24 18.21 9.60
CA GLU A 104 22.41 19.05 9.93
C GLU A 104 23.18 18.49 11.15
N ASN A 105 22.48 17.94 12.15
CA ASN A 105 23.09 17.39 13.36
C ASN A 105 23.18 15.85 13.36
N MET A 106 22.85 15.19 12.24
CA MET A 106 22.87 13.72 12.11
C MET A 106 22.17 13.02 13.28
N LEU A 107 20.97 13.48 13.64
CA LEU A 107 20.23 12.93 14.78
C LEU A 107 19.71 11.54 14.46
N ALA A 108 19.98 10.58 15.35
CA ALA A 108 19.53 9.20 15.16
C ALA A 108 18.00 9.13 15.00
N VAL A 109 17.53 8.73 13.82
CA VAL A 109 16.10 8.78 13.46
C VAL A 109 15.73 7.61 12.56
N ASP A 110 14.50 7.15 12.67
CA ASP A 110 13.96 6.17 11.74
C ASP A 110 13.66 6.83 10.38
N ILE A 111 14.33 6.38 9.32
CA ILE A 111 14.17 6.96 7.98
C ILE A 111 12.76 6.72 7.43
N GLY A 112 12.09 5.63 7.85
CA GLY A 112 10.69 5.36 7.56
C GLY A 112 9.79 6.52 7.97
N ALA A 113 9.77 6.79 9.28
CA ALA A 113 8.94 7.84 9.86
C ALA A 113 9.37 9.26 9.41
N LEU A 114 10.66 9.50 9.19
CA LEU A 114 11.14 10.77 8.63
C LEU A 114 10.60 10.98 7.22
N CYS A 115 10.68 9.97 6.34
CA CYS A 115 10.14 10.06 4.99
C CYS A 115 8.62 10.22 5.00
N ASP A 116 7.88 9.51 5.85
CA ASP A 116 6.41 9.67 5.94
C ASP A 116 6.03 11.12 6.27
N MET A 117 6.74 11.77 7.20
CA MET A 117 6.57 13.19 7.51
C MET A 117 6.97 14.09 6.34
N CYS A 118 8.09 13.82 5.67
CA CYS A 118 8.52 14.57 4.48
C CYS A 118 7.52 14.44 3.32
N GLU A 119 6.89 13.29 3.12
CA GLU A 119 5.86 13.07 2.10
C GLU A 119 4.61 13.90 2.42
N TYR A 120 4.19 13.91 3.68
CA TYR A 120 3.12 14.79 4.16
C TYR A 120 3.44 16.28 3.94
N LEU A 121 4.66 16.72 4.27
CA LEU A 121 5.11 18.10 4.04
C LEU A 121 5.17 18.44 2.55
N THR A 122 5.65 17.51 1.72
CA THR A 122 5.69 17.66 0.25
C THR A 122 4.31 17.95 -0.30
N GLY A 123 3.32 17.12 0.03
CA GLY A 123 1.96 17.35 -0.42
C GLY A 123 1.33 18.61 0.19
N SER A 124 1.67 18.96 1.43
CA SER A 124 1.26 20.21 2.07
C SER A 124 1.83 21.45 1.38
N PHE A 125 3.07 21.41 0.89
CA PHE A 125 3.67 22.48 0.09
C PHE A 125 2.96 22.63 -1.26
N VAL A 126 2.69 21.51 -1.94
CA VAL A 126 1.98 21.51 -3.23
C VAL A 126 0.58 22.11 -3.08
N LEU A 127 -0.19 21.69 -2.08
CA LEU A 127 -1.54 22.21 -1.85
C LEU A 127 -1.55 23.62 -1.27
N GLY A 128 -0.64 23.94 -0.35
CA GLY A 128 -0.54 25.27 0.25
C GLY A 128 -0.20 26.39 -0.74
N ARG A 129 0.44 26.04 -1.87
CA ARG A 129 0.71 26.97 -2.98
C ARG A 129 -0.38 26.95 -4.06
N SER A 130 -1.29 25.97 -4.04
CA SER A 130 -2.34 25.86 -5.05
C SER A 130 -3.48 26.83 -4.77
N LEU A 131 -3.75 27.73 -5.72
CA LEU A 131 -4.86 28.68 -5.62
C LEU A 131 -6.24 28.02 -5.71
N LEU A 132 -6.31 26.84 -6.32
CA LEU A 132 -7.55 26.10 -6.59
C LEU A 132 -7.63 24.80 -5.78
N GLY A 133 -6.87 24.70 -4.69
CA GLY A 133 -6.81 23.53 -3.83
C GLY A 133 -6.30 22.29 -4.59
N PHE A 134 -7.13 21.25 -4.70
CA PHE A 134 -6.75 20.01 -5.39
C PHE A 134 -6.83 20.09 -6.92
N HIS A 135 -7.33 21.17 -7.51
CA HIS A 135 -7.53 21.22 -8.96
C HIS A 135 -6.21 21.17 -9.73
N ASN A 136 -6.13 20.25 -10.68
CA ASN A 136 -4.94 19.91 -11.47
C ASN A 136 -3.73 19.49 -10.64
N ILE A 137 -3.89 19.05 -9.39
CA ILE A 137 -2.76 18.54 -8.61
C ILE A 137 -2.53 17.07 -8.94
N THR A 138 -1.27 16.71 -9.21
CA THR A 138 -0.84 15.34 -9.47
C THR A 138 0.05 14.84 -8.34
N LEU A 139 -0.47 13.93 -7.52
CA LEU A 139 0.22 13.38 -6.35
C LEU A 139 -0.13 11.89 -6.18
N PRO A 140 0.67 11.14 -5.40
CA PRO A 140 0.28 9.79 -5.00
C PRO A 140 -1.06 9.81 -4.27
N LYS A 141 -1.91 8.83 -4.58
CA LYS A 141 -3.25 8.67 -4.03
C LYS A 141 -3.24 8.68 -2.50
N SER A 142 -2.27 8.00 -1.88
CA SER A 142 -2.10 7.96 -0.43
C SER A 142 -1.88 9.34 0.19
N TRP A 143 -1.13 10.22 -0.48
CA TRP A 143 -0.86 11.57 -0.01
C TRP A 143 -2.10 12.44 -0.11
N ILE A 144 -2.81 12.38 -1.25
CA ILE A 144 -4.06 13.14 -1.48
C ILE A 144 -5.07 12.86 -0.37
N VAL A 145 -5.27 11.58 -0.04
CA VAL A 145 -6.24 11.18 0.99
C VAL A 145 -5.86 11.72 2.36
N THR A 146 -4.57 11.62 2.72
CA THR A 146 -4.04 12.13 3.99
C THR A 146 -4.27 13.64 4.13
N LEU A 147 -4.21 14.37 3.01
CA LEU A 147 -4.32 15.83 2.98
C LEU A 147 -5.77 16.33 2.82
N ALA A 148 -6.67 15.54 2.24
CA ALA A 148 -8.04 15.96 1.91
C ALA A 148 -8.78 16.55 3.11
N ASN A 149 -8.74 15.88 4.26
CA ASN A 149 -9.40 16.35 5.48
C ASN A 149 -8.81 17.65 6.04
N ARG A 150 -7.51 17.90 5.82
CA ARG A 150 -6.82 19.10 6.31
C ARG A 150 -7.07 20.30 5.40
N PHE A 151 -7.09 20.08 4.09
CA PHE A 151 -7.31 21.13 3.09
C PHE A 151 -8.78 21.26 2.63
N LYS A 152 -9.73 20.70 3.40
CA LYS A 152 -11.17 20.84 3.13
C LYS A 152 -11.65 22.29 3.22
N ASN A 153 -11.05 23.07 4.11
CA ASN A 153 -11.38 24.47 4.31
C ASN A 153 -10.66 25.31 3.26
N GLY A 154 -11.38 25.83 2.26
CA GLY A 154 -10.78 26.64 1.18
C GLY A 154 -10.07 27.92 1.63
N GLY A 155 -10.35 28.40 2.85
CA GLY A 155 -9.64 29.54 3.47
C GLY A 155 -8.32 29.17 4.16
N PHE A 156 -8.02 27.88 4.32
CA PHE A 156 -6.79 27.44 4.98
C PHE A 156 -5.58 27.65 4.06
N ARG A 157 -4.70 28.57 4.44
CA ARG A 157 -3.49 28.92 3.68
C ARG A 157 -2.25 28.80 4.56
N PRO A 158 -1.60 27.62 4.59
CA PRO A 158 -0.37 27.48 5.35
C PRO A 158 0.77 28.24 4.68
N SER A 159 1.67 28.76 5.49
CA SER A 159 2.82 29.52 5.03
C SER A 159 3.84 28.58 4.36
N THR A 160 4.21 28.87 3.11
CA THR A 160 5.14 28.07 2.31
C THR A 160 6.51 28.72 2.12
N HIS A 161 6.87 29.74 2.91
CA HIS A 161 8.10 30.52 2.71
C HIS A 161 9.40 29.71 2.92
N LYS A 162 9.33 28.54 3.57
CA LYS A 162 10.48 27.64 3.80
C LYS A 162 10.68 26.57 2.70
N LEU A 163 10.07 26.74 1.53
CA LEU A 163 10.15 25.76 0.44
C LEU A 163 11.60 25.46 0.00
N SER A 164 12.42 26.50 -0.21
CA SER A 164 13.84 26.32 -0.56
C SER A 164 14.59 25.51 0.51
N GLY A 165 14.41 25.86 1.79
CA GLY A 165 15.03 25.12 2.89
C GLY A 165 14.54 23.67 3.03
N PHE A 166 13.33 23.37 2.54
CA PHE A 166 12.82 22.00 2.48
C PHE A 166 13.49 21.20 1.35
N VAL A 167 13.62 21.79 0.16
CA VAL A 167 14.33 21.20 -0.98
C VAL A 167 15.79 20.94 -0.62
N ASP A 168 16.45 21.89 0.05
CA ASP A 168 17.80 21.71 0.59
C ASP A 168 17.88 20.51 1.52
N GLY A 169 16.95 20.39 2.47
CA GLY A 169 16.90 19.28 3.43
C GLY A 169 16.70 17.92 2.75
N LEU A 170 15.81 17.84 1.76
CA LEU A 170 15.58 16.62 0.98
C LEU A 170 16.80 16.25 0.12
N ALA A 171 17.44 17.23 -0.51
CA ALA A 171 18.64 17.01 -1.32
C ALA A 171 19.83 16.57 -0.46
N ALA A 172 20.01 17.15 0.73
CA ALA A 172 21.04 16.73 1.68
C ALA A 172 20.80 15.30 2.17
N LEU A 173 19.56 14.95 2.53
CA LEU A 173 19.19 13.60 2.93
C LEU A 173 19.39 12.58 1.80
N LEU A 174 19.05 12.95 0.56
CA LEU A 174 19.30 12.12 -0.62
C LEU A 174 20.80 11.90 -0.85
N ASN A 175 21.59 12.96 -0.72
CA ASN A 175 23.04 12.91 -0.84
C ASN A 175 23.66 11.99 0.22
N ASP A 176 23.19 12.05 1.47
CA ASP A 176 23.65 11.16 2.54
C ASP A 176 23.35 9.69 2.23
N LEU A 177 22.16 9.38 1.71
CA LEU A 177 21.78 8.01 1.34
C LEU A 177 22.56 7.49 0.13
N CYS A 178 22.87 8.36 -0.83
CA CYS A 178 23.59 8.02 -2.04
C CYS A 178 25.10 7.81 -1.77
N ASN A 179 25.72 8.73 -1.02
CA ASN A 179 27.17 8.84 -0.89
C ASN A 179 27.71 8.37 0.46
N GLY A 180 26.86 8.16 1.47
CA GLY A 180 27.29 7.90 2.85
C GLY A 180 27.00 6.49 3.33
N PHE A 181 28.01 5.61 3.39
CA PHE A 181 27.94 4.51 4.38
C PHE A 181 28.13 5.06 5.80
N GLU A 182 29.10 5.97 5.96
CA GLU A 182 29.40 6.58 7.26
C GLU A 182 28.42 7.72 7.58
N ARG A 183 28.16 8.61 6.61
CA ARG A 183 27.24 9.75 6.81
C ARG A 183 25.80 9.32 7.04
N ALA A 184 25.31 8.25 6.41
CA ALA A 184 23.96 7.76 6.68
C ALA A 184 23.84 6.96 8.00
N GLY A 185 24.89 6.88 8.82
CA GLY A 185 24.90 6.07 10.05
C GLY A 185 23.87 6.51 11.11
N TYR A 186 23.39 7.75 11.05
CA TYR A 186 22.31 8.25 11.90
C TYR A 186 20.91 7.78 11.45
N LEU A 187 20.77 7.39 10.20
CA LEU A 187 19.51 6.91 9.64
C LEU A 187 19.32 5.43 10.00
N ARG A 188 18.20 5.14 10.66
CA ARG A 188 17.85 3.79 11.14
C ARG A 188 16.64 3.27 10.39
N PHE A 189 16.56 1.95 10.23
CA PHE A 189 15.38 1.25 9.75
C PHE A 189 15.17 0.01 10.60
N GLU A 190 13.99 -0.10 11.23
CA GLU A 190 13.63 -1.20 12.13
C GLU A 190 14.67 -1.48 13.23
N GLY A 191 15.35 -0.42 13.71
CA GLY A 191 16.38 -0.48 14.75
C GLY A 191 17.79 -0.83 14.24
N GLY A 192 17.96 -1.19 12.97
CA GLY A 192 19.26 -1.33 12.30
C GLY A 192 19.71 -0.05 11.62
N LYS A 193 20.99 0.05 11.23
CA LYS A 193 21.48 1.17 10.40
C LYS A 193 21.05 0.96 8.95
N ILE A 194 20.67 2.04 8.26
CA ILE A 194 20.28 1.95 6.84
C ILE A 194 21.46 1.53 5.93
N SER A 195 22.69 1.79 6.37
CA SER A 195 23.94 1.38 5.70
C SER A 195 24.02 -0.11 5.43
N ASP A 196 23.32 -0.91 6.24
CA ASP A 196 23.44 -2.36 6.24
C ASP A 196 22.57 -3.01 5.15
N SER A 197 21.69 -2.25 4.49
CA SER A 197 20.78 -2.77 3.46
C SER A 197 20.65 -1.87 2.24
N PHE A 198 21.32 -2.27 1.15
CA PHE A 198 21.27 -1.57 -0.14
C PHE A 198 19.86 -1.44 -0.71
N THR A 199 19.06 -2.50 -0.66
CA THR A 199 17.70 -2.49 -1.23
C THR A 199 16.76 -1.57 -0.47
N ILE A 200 16.84 -1.60 0.87
CA ILE A 200 16.01 -0.71 1.70
C ILE A 200 16.44 0.74 1.46
N ARG A 201 17.75 1.01 1.42
CA ARG A 201 18.31 2.32 1.07
C ARG A 201 17.83 2.79 -0.31
N GLY A 202 17.89 1.92 -1.32
CA GLY A 202 17.40 2.20 -2.68
C GLY A 202 15.92 2.57 -2.73
N ALA A 203 15.09 1.95 -1.90
CA ALA A 203 13.68 2.32 -1.76
C ALA A 203 13.49 3.72 -1.19
N PHE A 204 14.27 4.12 -0.18
CA PHE A 204 14.20 5.47 0.39
C PHE A 204 14.76 6.55 -0.55
N ILE A 205 15.81 6.24 -1.32
CA ILE A 205 16.31 7.10 -2.40
C ILE A 205 15.17 7.39 -3.38
N ALA A 206 14.48 6.35 -3.87
CA ALA A 206 13.36 6.53 -4.80
C ALA A 206 12.21 7.36 -4.20
N ARG A 207 11.90 7.19 -2.90
CA ARG A 207 10.89 8.02 -2.21
C ARG A 207 11.28 9.50 -2.19
N ILE A 208 12.55 9.82 -1.89
CA ILE A 208 13.02 11.21 -1.86
C ILE A 208 13.05 11.82 -3.27
N CYS A 209 13.50 11.07 -4.27
CA CYS A 209 13.40 11.51 -5.67
C CYS A 209 11.95 11.81 -6.06
N ARG A 210 11.01 10.93 -5.68
CA ARG A 210 9.57 11.15 -5.91
C ARG A 210 9.07 12.43 -5.23
N MET A 211 9.48 12.72 -4.00
CA MET A 211 9.11 13.96 -3.30
C MET A 211 9.62 15.22 -4.02
N LEU A 212 10.90 15.23 -4.38
CA LEU A 212 11.52 16.33 -5.12
C LEU A 212 10.84 16.54 -6.48
N CYS A 213 10.64 15.47 -7.24
CA CYS A 213 9.92 15.54 -8.51
C CYS A 213 8.46 15.97 -8.32
N ALA A 214 7.76 15.53 -7.27
CA ALA A 214 6.38 15.94 -7.01
C ALA A 214 6.26 17.45 -6.77
N LEU A 215 7.22 18.07 -6.05
CA LEU A 215 7.28 19.52 -5.88
C LEU A 215 7.39 20.21 -7.24
N ALA A 216 8.40 19.86 -8.03
CA ALA A 216 8.67 20.50 -9.33
C ALA A 216 7.66 20.13 -10.43
N TYR A 217 7.00 18.98 -10.36
CA TYR A 217 5.95 18.58 -11.30
C TYR A 217 4.68 19.42 -11.13
N ASN A 218 4.40 19.84 -9.91
CA ASN A 218 3.25 20.69 -9.60
C ASN A 218 3.57 22.19 -9.65
N THR A 219 4.80 22.62 -9.97
CA THR A 219 5.17 24.06 -10.03
C THR A 219 4.69 24.82 -11.25
N SER A 220 4.31 24.14 -12.34
CA SER A 220 3.75 24.80 -13.55
C SER A 220 2.45 25.57 -13.33
N LYS A 221 2.03 25.64 -12.08
CA LYS A 221 0.78 26.25 -11.62
C LYS A 221 1.05 27.38 -10.63
N PHE A 222 2.32 27.72 -10.40
CA PHE A 222 2.77 28.80 -9.52
C PHE A 222 3.52 29.86 -10.34
N ASN A 223 3.57 31.10 -9.84
CA ASN A 223 4.26 32.21 -10.51
C ASN A 223 5.78 32.02 -10.65
N ASP A 224 6.39 31.11 -9.87
CA ASP A 224 7.85 30.83 -9.85
C ASP A 224 8.21 29.52 -10.58
N GLU A 225 7.44 29.13 -11.59
CA GLU A 225 7.44 27.80 -12.23
C GLU A 225 8.85 27.26 -12.53
N ASP A 226 9.67 28.08 -13.17
CA ASP A 226 10.94 27.66 -13.75
C ASP A 226 12.06 27.55 -12.72
N LEU A 227 12.03 28.35 -11.65
CA LEU A 227 13.12 28.40 -10.68
C LEU A 227 13.16 27.13 -9.83
N LEU A 228 12.01 26.71 -9.27
CA LEU A 228 11.97 25.49 -8.45
C LEU A 228 12.24 24.24 -9.29
N ARG A 229 11.72 24.20 -10.53
CA ARG A 229 11.96 23.08 -11.45
C ARG A 229 13.45 22.92 -11.75
N ARG A 230 14.11 24.01 -12.16
CA ARG A 230 15.56 24.01 -12.45
C ARG A 230 16.39 23.69 -11.21
N ASP A 231 16.00 24.19 -10.03
CA ASP A 231 16.70 23.90 -8.77
C ASP A 231 16.63 22.40 -8.42
N VAL A 232 15.44 21.79 -8.48
CA VAL A 232 15.25 20.35 -8.25
C VAL A 232 16.01 19.51 -9.28
N GLU A 233 15.90 19.84 -10.56
CA GLU A 233 16.61 19.17 -11.65
C GLU A 233 18.12 19.22 -11.44
N THR A 234 18.68 20.42 -11.20
CA THR A 234 20.11 20.63 -10.99
C THR A 234 20.63 19.78 -9.83
N ARG A 235 19.90 19.75 -8.71
CA ARG A 235 20.31 18.97 -7.52
C ARG A 235 20.28 17.48 -7.77
N LEU A 236 19.22 16.96 -8.38
CA LEU A 236 19.11 15.53 -8.69
C LEU A 236 20.22 15.09 -9.66
N LEU A 237 20.45 15.86 -10.74
CA LEU A 237 21.51 15.57 -11.70
C LEU A 237 22.90 15.66 -11.05
N MET A 238 23.14 16.64 -10.18
CA MET A 238 24.42 16.78 -9.47
C MET A 238 24.68 15.59 -8.53
N ILE A 239 23.68 15.16 -7.75
CA ILE A 239 23.83 14.03 -6.83
C ILE A 239 24.08 12.75 -7.62
N PHE A 240 23.34 12.49 -8.70
CA PHE A 240 23.47 11.25 -9.46
C PHE A 240 24.68 11.19 -10.39
N ARG A 241 25.34 12.32 -10.70
CA ARG A 241 26.62 12.31 -11.44
C ARG A 241 27.72 11.51 -10.72
N ILE A 242 27.66 11.43 -9.39
CA ILE A 242 28.69 10.76 -8.56
C ILE A 242 28.33 9.28 -8.32
N VAL A 243 27.06 8.91 -8.49
CA VAL A 243 26.53 7.63 -7.99
C VAL A 243 26.32 6.67 -9.15
N GLU A 244 27.02 5.52 -9.12
CA GLU A 244 26.71 4.42 -10.04
C GLU A 244 25.38 3.74 -9.66
N PRO A 245 24.36 3.73 -10.54
CA PRO A 245 23.07 3.16 -10.21
C PRO A 245 23.10 1.63 -10.29
N ARG A 246 23.32 0.99 -9.13
CA ARG A 246 23.27 -0.48 -9.02
C ARG A 246 21.85 -1.02 -8.82
N ASP A 247 21.01 -0.30 -8.09
CA ASP A 247 19.65 -0.74 -7.77
C ASP A 247 18.65 -0.39 -8.90
N PHE A 248 17.71 -1.28 -9.17
CA PHE A 248 16.65 -1.07 -10.16
C PHE A 248 15.59 -0.08 -9.68
N ILE A 249 15.41 0.08 -8.35
CA ILE A 249 14.29 0.82 -7.77
C ILE A 249 14.34 2.32 -8.10
N PHE A 250 15.52 2.95 -8.08
CA PHE A 250 15.69 4.37 -8.42
C PHE A 250 16.43 4.59 -9.74
N ARG A 251 16.68 3.52 -10.50
CA ARG A 251 17.46 3.54 -11.74
C ARG A 251 16.94 4.58 -12.74
N GLN A 252 15.61 4.72 -12.85
CA GLN A 252 14.99 5.67 -13.76
C GLN A 252 15.43 7.11 -13.45
N TYR A 253 15.39 7.52 -12.18
CA TYR A 253 15.84 8.85 -11.74
C TYR A 253 17.34 9.07 -11.97
N SER A 254 18.17 8.08 -11.66
CA SER A 254 19.62 8.21 -11.81
C SER A 254 20.09 8.29 -13.27
N ARG A 255 19.28 7.79 -14.21
CA ARG A 255 19.59 7.80 -15.65
C ARG A 255 19.00 9.00 -16.38
N SER A 256 18.14 9.76 -15.71
CA SER A 256 17.53 10.95 -16.28
C SER A 256 18.60 11.98 -16.64
N ARG A 257 18.49 12.57 -17.83
CA ARG A 257 19.43 13.60 -18.30
C ARG A 257 18.88 15.01 -18.20
N ASP A 258 17.56 15.10 -18.15
CA ASP A 258 16.81 16.34 -18.13
C ASP A 258 15.53 16.19 -17.29
N TRP A 259 14.79 17.29 -17.18
CA TRP A 259 13.49 17.32 -16.53
C TRP A 259 12.46 16.37 -17.17
N ALA A 260 12.48 16.17 -18.49
CA ALA A 260 11.49 15.33 -19.16
C ALA A 260 11.64 13.86 -18.70
N ASP A 261 12.86 13.37 -18.60
CA ASP A 261 13.15 12.05 -18.06
C ASP A 261 12.79 11.93 -16.57
N LEU A 262 13.07 12.96 -15.77
CA LEU A 262 12.71 12.97 -14.34
C LEU A 262 11.19 12.95 -14.15
N SER A 263 10.46 13.72 -14.97
CA SER A 263 9.00 13.76 -14.94
C SER A 263 8.39 12.42 -15.32
N ARG A 264 8.95 11.74 -16.34
CA ARG A 264 8.55 10.39 -16.73
C ARG A 264 8.86 9.38 -15.62
N ALA A 265 10.03 9.46 -15.01
CA ALA A 265 10.39 8.61 -13.87
C ALA A 265 9.43 8.81 -12.68
N PHE A 266 8.98 10.04 -12.43
CA PHE A 266 7.96 10.34 -11.43
C PHE A 266 6.59 9.73 -11.77
N GLU A 267 6.14 9.88 -13.02
CA GLU A 267 4.89 9.29 -13.51
C GLU A 267 4.91 7.75 -13.41
N ASP A 268 6.05 7.15 -13.76
CA ASP A 268 6.28 5.71 -13.72
C ASP A 268 6.49 5.17 -12.29
N SER A 269 6.80 6.04 -11.31
CA SER A 269 7.21 5.65 -9.96
C SER A 269 6.14 4.93 -9.14
N THR A 270 4.88 4.96 -9.60
CA THR A 270 3.73 4.24 -9.01
C THR A 270 3.07 3.31 -10.03
N ARG A 271 3.59 3.22 -11.26
CA ARG A 271 3.06 2.32 -12.28
C ARG A 271 3.22 0.88 -11.78
N ASP A 272 2.15 0.10 -11.94
CA ASP A 272 2.05 -1.30 -11.52
C ASP A 272 2.22 -1.55 -10.01
N GLN A 273 2.21 -0.51 -9.17
CA GLN A 273 2.23 -0.67 -7.73
C GLN A 273 0.83 -0.96 -7.20
N LEU A 274 0.67 -2.12 -6.57
CA LEU A 274 -0.60 -2.53 -5.95
C LEU A 274 -1.05 -1.61 -4.79
N MET A 275 -0.11 -0.85 -4.21
CA MET A 275 -0.35 -0.12 -2.97
C MET A 275 -0.77 1.33 -3.17
N ASP A 276 -0.25 1.98 -4.20
CA ASP A 276 -0.44 3.41 -4.46
C ASP A 276 -0.47 3.69 -5.96
N GLU A 277 -1.11 4.79 -6.36
CA GLU A 277 -1.33 5.19 -7.75
C GLU A 277 -1.12 6.70 -7.86
N LEU A 278 -0.49 7.17 -8.93
CA LEU A 278 -0.37 8.60 -9.20
C LEU A 278 -1.66 9.13 -9.84
N ILE A 279 -2.27 10.12 -9.20
CA ILE A 279 -3.60 10.63 -9.57
C ILE A 279 -3.52 12.13 -9.81
N THR A 280 -4.15 12.57 -10.90
CA THR A 280 -4.42 13.98 -11.16
C THR A 280 -5.86 14.32 -10.78
N MET A 281 -6.02 15.19 -9.79
CA MET A 281 -7.33 15.63 -9.32
C MET A 281 -7.87 16.75 -10.21
N ARG A 282 -9.15 16.69 -10.59
CA ARG A 282 -9.83 17.71 -11.41
C ARG A 282 -11.16 18.12 -10.80
N LEU A 283 -11.47 19.42 -10.88
CA LEU A 283 -12.71 19.96 -10.32
C LEU A 283 -13.81 19.75 -11.35
N GLN A 284 -14.94 19.17 -10.96
CA GLN A 284 -16.05 18.96 -11.87
C GLN A 284 -16.61 20.31 -12.33
N GLY A 285 -16.79 20.48 -13.64
CA GLY A 285 -17.22 21.74 -14.25
C GLY A 285 -16.09 22.62 -14.80
N SER A 286 -14.82 22.33 -14.49
CA SER A 286 -13.71 22.93 -15.25
C SER A 286 -13.78 22.44 -16.70
N ARG A 287 -13.58 23.34 -17.69
CA ARG A 287 -13.68 23.03 -19.13
C ARG A 287 -13.04 21.67 -19.43
N PRO A 288 -13.77 20.72 -20.03
CA PRO A 288 -13.23 19.41 -20.33
C PRO A 288 -12.13 19.58 -21.39
N VAL A 289 -10.88 19.58 -20.97
CA VAL A 289 -9.80 19.16 -21.86
C VAL A 289 -10.10 17.70 -22.15
N ALA A 290 -10.41 17.39 -23.41
CA ALA A 290 -10.76 16.05 -23.86
C ALA A 290 -9.85 15.03 -23.16
N PRO A 291 -10.39 14.01 -22.49
CA PRO A 291 -9.58 13.02 -21.79
C PRO A 291 -8.87 12.19 -22.85
N ALA A 292 -7.73 12.69 -23.33
CA ALA A 292 -6.76 11.85 -23.99
C ALA A 292 -6.24 10.91 -22.91
N LEU A 293 -6.87 9.74 -22.80
CA LEU A 293 -6.31 8.53 -22.20
C LEU A 293 -5.09 8.11 -23.03
N ALA A 294 -4.07 8.98 -23.06
CA ALA A 294 -2.78 8.63 -23.60
C ALA A 294 -2.21 7.57 -22.66
N PRO A 295 -1.84 6.38 -23.18
CA PRO A 295 -1.18 5.35 -22.39
C PRO A 295 -0.01 5.96 -21.61
N GLY A 296 0.07 5.66 -20.32
CA GLY A 296 1.17 6.09 -19.46
C GLY A 296 0.92 7.36 -18.64
N LYS A 297 -0.15 8.13 -18.88
CA LYS A 297 -0.46 9.31 -18.07
C LYS A 297 -1.11 8.95 -16.71
N PRO A 298 -0.93 9.80 -15.68
CA PRO A 298 -1.60 9.63 -14.40
C PRO A 298 -3.13 9.59 -14.55
N ARG A 299 -3.80 8.77 -13.75
CA ARG A 299 -5.25 8.65 -13.76
C ARG A 299 -5.89 9.98 -13.35
N GLN A 300 -6.86 10.45 -14.12
CA GLN A 300 -7.63 11.65 -13.76
C GLN A 300 -8.83 11.28 -12.89
N VAL A 301 -9.02 12.00 -11.79
CA VAL A 301 -10.18 11.83 -10.87
C VAL A 301 -10.90 13.16 -10.73
N PHE A 302 -12.18 13.17 -11.10
CA PHE A 302 -13.03 14.36 -11.03
C PHE A 302 -13.75 14.41 -9.68
N TYR A 303 -13.73 15.57 -9.01
CA TYR A 303 -14.39 15.78 -7.72
C TYR A 303 -15.24 17.05 -7.74
N LYS A 304 -16.37 17.05 -7.01
CA LYS A 304 -17.24 18.23 -6.82
C LYS A 304 -16.84 19.04 -5.59
N ALA A 305 -16.53 18.34 -4.49
CA ALA A 305 -16.17 18.90 -3.20
C ALA A 305 -14.96 18.15 -2.62
N VAL A 306 -14.16 18.82 -1.80
CA VAL A 306 -12.96 18.21 -1.19
C VAL A 306 -13.32 17.03 -0.29
N ASP A 307 -14.44 17.11 0.42
CA ASP A 307 -14.93 16.03 1.31
C ASP A 307 -15.29 14.74 0.55
N ALA A 308 -15.57 14.83 -0.76
CA ALA A 308 -15.85 13.66 -1.59
C ALA A 308 -14.57 12.95 -2.06
N ILE A 309 -13.41 13.58 -1.97
CA ILE A 309 -12.13 13.06 -2.49
C ILE A 309 -11.80 11.68 -1.88
N PRO A 310 -11.84 11.47 -0.55
CA PRO A 310 -11.56 10.15 0.02
C PRO A 310 -12.44 9.06 -0.60
N VAL A 311 -13.76 9.27 -0.66
CA VAL A 311 -14.72 8.30 -1.20
C VAL A 311 -14.46 7.98 -2.67
N LEU A 312 -14.20 9.00 -3.49
CA LEU A 312 -13.87 8.85 -4.92
C LEU A 312 -12.60 8.04 -5.15
N LEU A 313 -11.66 8.12 -4.21
CA LEU A 313 -10.43 7.35 -4.22
C LEU A 313 -10.61 5.96 -3.60
N GLY A 314 -11.83 5.55 -3.24
CA GLY A 314 -12.11 4.28 -2.58
C GLY A 314 -11.64 4.24 -1.12
N TYR A 315 -11.55 5.40 -0.48
CA TYR A 315 -11.34 5.54 0.96
C TYR A 315 -12.66 5.92 1.60
N GLU A 316 -13.36 4.92 2.12
CA GLU A 316 -14.40 5.16 3.11
C GLU A 316 -13.69 5.64 4.38
N SER A 317 -13.98 6.89 4.78
CA SER A 317 -13.37 7.49 5.96
C SER A 317 -13.48 6.52 7.13
N PRO A 318 -12.37 6.13 7.79
CA PRO A 318 -12.49 5.48 9.09
C PRO A 318 -13.31 6.43 9.94
N PHE A 319 -14.45 5.96 10.47
CA PHE A 319 -15.29 6.77 11.34
C PHE A 319 -14.37 7.47 12.35
N PRO A 320 -14.41 8.81 12.50
CA PRO A 320 -13.69 9.45 13.59
C PRO A 320 -14.18 8.75 14.85
N SER A 321 -13.26 8.11 15.59
CA SER A 321 -13.62 7.48 16.85
C SER A 321 -13.99 8.59 17.83
N SER A 322 -15.24 9.05 17.77
CA SER A 322 -15.78 10.00 18.74
C SER A 322 -15.92 9.37 20.13
N PHE A 323 -15.62 8.07 20.26
CA PHE A 323 -15.50 7.39 21.53
C PHE A 323 -14.26 7.89 22.27
N ARG A 324 -14.51 8.72 23.29
CA ARG A 324 -13.50 9.06 24.31
C ARG A 324 -13.02 7.76 24.96
N ALA A 325 -11.73 7.66 25.28
CA ALA A 325 -11.15 6.50 25.96
C ALA A 325 -11.80 6.19 27.33
N ASN A 326 -12.55 7.16 27.88
CA ASN A 326 -13.27 7.04 29.15
C ASN A 326 -14.80 6.87 28.95
N ALA A 327 -15.28 6.68 27.71
CA ALA A 327 -16.69 6.39 27.50
C ALA A 327 -17.00 5.02 28.11
N PRO A 328 -17.92 4.92 29.09
CA PRO A 328 -18.32 3.63 29.64
C PRO A 328 -18.78 2.74 28.49
N ALA A 329 -18.41 1.45 28.51
CA ALA A 329 -18.77 0.49 27.49
C ALA A 329 -20.28 0.60 27.23
N ALA A 330 -20.66 0.98 26.01
CA ALA A 330 -22.05 1.04 25.62
C ALA A 330 -22.57 -0.41 25.63
N ILE A 331 -23.21 -0.80 26.73
CA ILE A 331 -23.93 -2.05 26.82
C ILE A 331 -25.07 -1.91 25.80
N PRO A 332 -25.06 -2.67 24.68
CA PRO A 332 -26.20 -2.67 23.78
C PRO A 332 -27.41 -3.05 24.62
N PRO A 333 -28.55 -2.35 24.50
CA PRO A 333 -29.73 -2.64 25.30
C PRO A 333 -30.11 -4.10 25.05
N SER A 334 -29.75 -4.95 26.01
CA SER A 334 -30.17 -6.33 26.10
C SER A 334 -31.68 -6.33 25.94
N THR A 335 -32.16 -7.10 24.98
CA THR A 335 -33.57 -7.40 24.71
C THR A 335 -34.23 -7.89 25.99
N GLN A 336 -34.71 -6.97 26.83
CA GLN A 336 -35.65 -7.30 27.88
C GLN A 336 -37.03 -7.46 27.26
N PRO A 337 -37.75 -8.54 27.58
CA PRO A 337 -39.12 -8.73 27.12
C PRO A 337 -40.00 -7.64 27.72
N LYS A 338 -40.75 -6.95 26.86
CA LYS A 338 -41.75 -5.95 27.24
C LYS A 338 -42.82 -6.59 28.12
N ALA A 339 -42.77 -6.30 29.42
CA ALA A 339 -43.90 -6.46 30.32
C ALA A 339 -44.52 -5.08 30.58
N TRP A 340 -45.82 -5.04 30.33
CA TRP A 340 -46.76 -3.95 30.48
C TRP A 340 -47.19 -3.84 31.96
N ALA A 341 -47.27 -2.61 32.47
CA ALA A 341 -48.21 -2.11 33.50
C ALA A 341 -47.60 -0.82 34.09
N ARG A 342 -48.06 0.37 33.69
CA ARG A 342 -49.26 1.11 34.12
C ARG A 342 -48.97 2.07 35.31
N ILE A 343 -49.07 3.36 34.96
CA ILE A 343 -49.80 4.45 35.64
C ILE A 343 -49.23 4.97 36.97
N ALA A 344 -48.80 6.24 36.95
CA ALA A 344 -49.36 7.35 37.74
C ALA A 344 -48.51 8.63 37.49
N THR A 345 -48.98 9.56 36.66
CA THR A 345 -49.61 10.86 37.03
C THR A 345 -48.77 11.86 37.83
N SER A 346 -48.60 13.02 37.19
CA SER A 346 -48.70 14.38 37.74
C SER A 346 -47.62 14.89 38.71
N ALA A 347 -46.90 15.94 38.31
CA ALA A 347 -47.17 17.30 38.82
C ALA A 347 -46.23 18.33 38.20
N THR A 348 -46.84 19.38 37.66
CA THR A 348 -46.29 20.71 37.41
C THR A 348 -45.83 21.37 38.71
N VAL A 349 -44.59 21.90 38.79
CA VAL A 349 -44.29 23.08 39.61
C VAL A 349 -43.21 23.95 38.94
N ASP A 350 -43.67 25.18 38.74
CA ASP A 350 -43.05 26.47 38.45
C ASP A 350 -41.73 26.82 39.18
N ARG A 351 -40.94 27.66 38.49
CA ARG A 351 -40.28 28.89 39.01
C ARG A 351 -39.16 28.80 40.07
N ARG A 352 -37.95 29.25 39.70
CA ARG A 352 -37.39 30.59 40.08
C ARG A 352 -35.91 30.74 39.72
N GLU A 353 -35.63 31.86 39.07
CA GLU A 353 -34.36 32.57 39.13
C GLU A 353 -34.12 33.08 40.56
N THR A 354 -32.87 32.97 41.03
CA THR A 354 -32.31 33.87 42.05
C THR A 354 -30.77 33.85 41.96
N SER A 355 -30.23 34.95 41.43
CA SER A 355 -29.17 35.77 42.02
C SER A 355 -28.09 35.13 42.92
N SER A 356 -26.84 35.25 42.45
CA SER A 356 -25.60 35.51 43.23
C SER A 356 -25.81 36.20 44.58
N PRO A 357 -24.96 35.98 45.62
CA PRO A 357 -23.58 36.51 45.59
C PRO A 357 -22.51 35.82 46.47
N GLY A 358 -21.26 36.26 46.29
CA GLY A 358 -20.36 36.52 47.42
C GLY A 358 -19.33 35.44 47.77
N ILE A 359 -18.17 35.47 47.10
CA ILE A 359 -16.96 34.81 47.58
C ILE A 359 -16.38 35.66 48.73
N GLN A 360 -16.51 35.17 49.97
CA GLN A 360 -15.76 35.69 51.11
C GLN A 360 -14.41 34.97 51.21
N LEU A 361 -13.34 35.77 51.20
CA LEU A 361 -12.03 35.40 51.72
C LEU A 361 -12.17 35.06 53.20
N ILE A 362 -11.75 33.86 53.59
CA ILE A 362 -11.42 33.55 54.99
C ILE A 362 -9.96 33.11 55.02
N ALA A 363 -9.15 33.98 55.61
CA ALA A 363 -7.82 33.68 56.10
C ALA A 363 -7.93 32.63 57.21
N ILE A 364 -7.17 31.54 57.09
CA ILE A 364 -6.91 30.63 58.21
C ILE A 364 -5.41 30.64 58.48
N GLU A 365 -5.08 31.48 59.45
CA GLU A 365 -3.89 31.36 60.27
C GLU A 365 -4.03 30.07 61.11
N SER A 366 -3.03 29.19 61.08
CA SER A 366 -2.90 28.15 62.10
C SER A 366 -1.44 27.90 62.41
N LYS A 367 -1.14 28.27 63.65
CA LYS A 367 0.13 28.23 64.37
C LYS A 367 0.13 26.97 65.24
N LYS A 368 1.33 26.43 65.49
CA LYS A 368 1.75 25.36 66.44
C LYS A 368 1.83 23.92 65.89
N PRO A 369 2.68 23.06 66.49
CA PRO A 369 4.10 23.25 66.73
C PRO A 369 4.90 22.02 66.26
N ALA A 370 6.22 22.18 66.14
CA ALA A 370 7.14 21.12 65.80
C ALA A 370 7.10 19.95 66.81
N PRO A 371 6.99 18.69 66.36
CA PRO A 371 7.50 17.56 67.11
C PRO A 371 8.93 17.29 66.66
N THR A 372 9.87 17.48 67.59
CA THR A 372 11.20 16.92 67.55
C THR A 372 11.08 15.40 67.55
N LEU A 373 11.20 14.78 66.37
CA LEU A 373 11.36 13.35 66.20
C LEU A 373 12.76 13.10 65.65
N THR A 374 13.69 12.92 66.58
CA THR A 374 14.88 12.09 66.43
C THR A 374 14.44 10.71 65.93
N SER A 375 14.55 10.48 64.63
CA SER A 375 14.59 9.15 64.04
C SER A 375 15.98 8.97 63.45
N GLU A 376 16.84 8.34 64.23
CA GLU A 376 17.98 7.58 63.72
C GLU A 376 17.43 6.63 62.65
N ARG A 377 17.57 7.01 61.39
CA ARG A 377 17.39 6.10 60.27
C ARG A 377 18.77 5.73 59.82
N GLU A 378 19.34 4.74 60.51
CA GLU A 378 20.47 3.97 59.99
C GLU A 378 20.14 3.60 58.55
N GLN A 379 20.86 4.23 57.63
CA GLN A 379 20.98 3.77 56.26
C GLN A 379 21.74 2.46 56.31
N ILE A 380 21.02 1.36 56.57
CA ILE A 380 21.46 0.04 56.14
C ILE A 380 21.30 0.08 54.62
N GLU A 381 22.27 0.67 53.91
CA GLU A 381 22.55 0.28 52.54
C GLU A 381 22.82 -1.23 52.60
N PRO A 382 21.95 -2.08 52.02
CA PRO A 382 22.30 -3.48 51.89
C PRO A 382 23.55 -3.50 51.02
N SER A 383 24.68 -3.83 51.63
CA SER A 383 25.95 -4.02 50.94
C SER A 383 25.71 -5.13 49.91
N LEU A 384 25.38 -4.70 48.69
CA LEU A 384 25.13 -5.56 47.55
C LEU A 384 26.46 -6.22 47.24
N SER A 385 26.66 -7.40 47.84
CA SER A 385 27.81 -8.25 47.58
C SER A 385 27.94 -8.39 46.07
N LEU A 386 29.10 -8.02 45.52
CA LEU A 386 29.34 -8.09 44.08
C LEU A 386 28.94 -9.49 43.59
N PRO A 387 28.13 -9.59 42.51
CA PRO A 387 27.61 -10.85 42.07
C PRO A 387 28.77 -11.81 41.77
N SER A 388 28.71 -12.98 42.40
CA SER A 388 29.71 -14.05 42.26
C SER A 388 29.89 -14.41 40.78
N ALA A 389 31.10 -14.86 40.41
CA ALA A 389 31.37 -15.34 39.05
C ALA A 389 30.33 -16.38 38.58
N ALA A 390 29.86 -17.24 39.49
CA ALA A 390 28.80 -18.20 39.20
C ALA A 390 27.45 -17.52 38.89
N GLN A 391 27.08 -16.48 39.64
CA GLN A 391 25.85 -15.70 39.41
C GLN A 391 25.91 -14.94 38.08
N LYS A 392 27.08 -14.40 37.71
CA LYS A 392 27.31 -13.75 36.40
C LYS A 392 27.14 -14.75 35.24
N VAL A 393 27.65 -15.97 35.38
CA VAL A 393 27.47 -17.04 34.37
C VAL A 393 26.01 -17.46 34.23
N VAL A 394 25.29 -17.59 35.35
CA VAL A 394 23.85 -17.92 35.34
C VAL A 394 23.03 -16.78 34.71
N ALA A 395 23.30 -15.53 35.08
CA ALA A 395 22.66 -14.35 34.49
C ALA A 395 22.92 -14.28 32.97
N TYR A 396 24.15 -14.52 32.52
CA TYR A 396 24.48 -14.57 31.09
C TYR A 396 23.71 -15.67 30.35
N ARG A 397 23.63 -16.89 30.91
CA ARG A 397 22.83 -17.98 30.32
C ARG A 397 21.35 -17.63 30.21
N LEU A 398 20.76 -17.03 31.25
CA LEU A 398 19.37 -16.58 31.23
C LEU A 398 19.14 -15.50 30.17
N LEU A 399 20.06 -14.55 30.02
CA LEU A 399 20.00 -13.49 29.03
C LEU A 399 20.12 -14.04 27.60
N CYS A 400 20.98 -15.03 27.38
CA CYS A 400 21.08 -15.77 26.10
C CYS A 400 19.81 -16.55 25.79
N MET A 401 19.22 -17.25 26.77
CA MET A 401 17.95 -17.96 26.61
C MET A 401 16.80 -16.99 26.30
N TYR A 402 16.72 -15.86 27.00
CA TYR A 402 15.73 -14.81 26.75
C TYR A 402 15.87 -14.22 25.34
N ARG A 403 17.09 -13.87 24.92
CA ARG A 403 17.38 -13.39 23.54
C ARG A 403 17.00 -14.43 22.48
N ARG A 404 17.30 -15.72 22.71
CA ARG A 404 16.92 -16.81 21.79
C ARG A 404 15.41 -17.01 21.72
N ARG A 405 14.71 -16.91 22.86
CA ARG A 405 13.24 -16.99 22.93
C ARG A 405 12.57 -15.78 22.27
N MET A 406 13.11 -14.58 22.47
CA MET A 406 12.65 -13.36 21.79
C MET A 406 12.87 -13.44 20.28
N ARG A 407 14.02 -13.95 19.80
CA ARG A 407 14.24 -14.20 18.36
C ARG A 407 13.26 -15.23 17.78
N ARG A 408 12.92 -16.29 18.53
CA ARG A 408 11.91 -17.29 18.10
C ARG A 408 10.50 -16.72 18.05
N ARG A 409 10.07 -15.99 19.09
CA ARG A 409 8.77 -15.29 19.09
C ARG A 409 8.70 -14.22 18.01
N SER A 410 9.81 -13.52 17.77
CA SER A 410 9.94 -12.56 16.66
C SER A 410 9.85 -13.27 15.31
N SER A 411 10.52 -14.41 15.10
CA SER A 411 10.46 -15.14 13.83
C SER A 411 9.09 -15.79 13.55
N GLU A 412 8.37 -16.22 14.58
CA GLU A 412 6.98 -16.66 14.48
C GLU A 412 6.03 -15.51 14.14
N ARG A 413 6.17 -14.37 14.83
CA ARG A 413 5.41 -13.15 14.51
C ARG A 413 5.72 -12.65 13.11
N VAL A 414 6.98 -12.62 12.70
CA VAL A 414 7.42 -12.25 11.34
C VAL A 414 6.84 -13.24 10.32
N ARG A 415 6.85 -14.55 10.57
CA ARG A 415 6.19 -15.54 9.69
C ARG A 415 4.68 -15.34 9.60
N ALA A 416 4.01 -15.05 10.71
CA ALA A 416 2.58 -14.74 10.74
C ALA A 416 2.28 -13.45 9.95
N VAL A 417 3.04 -12.38 10.19
CA VAL A 417 2.93 -11.11 9.47
C VAL A 417 3.21 -11.29 7.98
N ILE A 418 4.24 -12.04 7.58
CA ILE A 418 4.51 -12.36 6.17
C ILE A 418 3.35 -13.15 5.57
N SER A 419 2.74 -14.08 6.32
CA SER A 419 1.60 -14.87 5.84
C SER A 419 0.36 -14.00 5.65
N VAL A 420 0.05 -13.12 6.62
CA VAL A 420 -1.02 -12.12 6.52
C VAL A 420 -0.73 -11.14 5.38
N GLN A 421 0.49 -10.66 5.24
CA GLN A 421 0.90 -9.76 4.16
C GLN A 421 0.80 -10.45 2.80
N ARG A 422 1.17 -11.73 2.66
CA ARG A 422 0.96 -12.50 1.42
C ARG A 422 -0.51 -12.69 1.11
N TRP A 423 -1.33 -13.02 2.10
CA TRP A 423 -2.78 -13.13 1.95
C TRP A 423 -3.41 -11.79 1.57
N TYR A 424 -3.00 -10.72 2.22
CA TYR A 424 -3.41 -9.37 1.93
C TYR A 424 -3.00 -8.95 0.52
N ARG A 425 -1.75 -9.18 0.10
CA ARG A 425 -1.30 -8.93 -1.28
C ARG A 425 -2.10 -9.72 -2.30
N ARG A 426 -2.43 -10.99 -2.01
CA ARG A 426 -3.32 -11.80 -2.88
C ARG A 426 -4.74 -11.26 -2.93
N LEU A 427 -5.29 -10.84 -1.79
CA LEU A 427 -6.61 -10.23 -1.68
C LEU A 427 -6.66 -8.88 -2.41
N VAL A 428 -5.65 -8.05 -2.24
CA VAL A 428 -5.52 -6.76 -2.94
C VAL A 428 -5.37 -7.01 -4.45
N ALA A 429 -4.46 -7.91 -4.85
CA ALA A 429 -4.30 -8.29 -6.25
C ALA A 429 -5.63 -8.79 -6.84
N SER A 430 -6.40 -9.60 -6.10
CA SER A 430 -7.74 -10.07 -6.52
C SER A 430 -8.79 -8.97 -6.63
N ARG A 431 -8.68 -7.89 -5.85
CA ARG A 431 -9.63 -6.76 -5.85
C ARG A 431 -9.26 -5.69 -6.88
N SER A 432 -8.00 -5.60 -7.27
CA SER A 432 -7.54 -4.76 -8.39
C SER A 432 -7.75 -5.41 -9.76
N LEU A 433 -8.20 -6.68 -9.81
CA LEU A 433 -8.54 -7.33 -11.07
C LEU A 433 -9.79 -6.66 -11.65
N THR A 434 -9.62 -6.04 -12.81
CA THR A 434 -10.73 -5.48 -13.58
C THR A 434 -11.06 -6.42 -14.74
N GLY A 435 -12.34 -6.51 -15.08
CA GLY A 435 -12.84 -7.31 -16.21
C GLY A 435 -12.37 -8.76 -16.19
N LEU A 436 -11.53 -9.11 -17.16
CA LEU A 436 -11.11 -10.47 -17.51
C LEU A 436 -10.50 -11.26 -16.36
N ASP A 437 -9.63 -10.60 -15.59
CA ASP A 437 -8.90 -11.26 -14.51
C ASP A 437 -9.84 -11.70 -13.38
N ARG A 438 -10.93 -10.95 -13.15
CA ARG A 438 -11.96 -11.31 -12.17
C ARG A 438 -12.75 -12.53 -12.62
N THR A 439 -13.09 -12.60 -13.91
CA THR A 439 -13.73 -13.79 -14.52
C THR A 439 -12.83 -15.02 -14.39
N ARG A 440 -11.53 -14.88 -14.71
CA ARG A 440 -10.54 -15.96 -14.56
C ARG A 440 -10.44 -16.44 -13.11
N GLN A 441 -10.41 -15.51 -12.16
CA GLN A 441 -10.37 -15.86 -10.74
C GLN A 441 -11.67 -16.52 -10.26
N GLY A 442 -12.83 -16.10 -10.79
CA GLY A 442 -14.12 -16.73 -10.52
C GLY A 442 -14.12 -18.20 -10.93
N PHE A 443 -13.72 -18.51 -12.17
CA PHE A 443 -13.61 -19.90 -12.64
C PHE A 443 -12.55 -20.69 -11.87
N PHE A 444 -11.41 -20.08 -11.52
CA PHE A 444 -10.40 -20.73 -10.68
C PHE A 444 -10.95 -21.11 -9.30
N ALA A 445 -11.68 -20.20 -8.66
CA ALA A 445 -12.31 -20.44 -7.37
C ALA A 445 -13.36 -21.57 -7.46
N ALA A 446 -14.19 -21.58 -8.50
CA ALA A 446 -15.16 -22.62 -8.76
C ALA A 446 -14.50 -24.00 -8.94
N CYS A 447 -13.45 -24.10 -9.76
CA CYS A 447 -12.71 -25.34 -9.96
C CYS A 447 -12.13 -25.86 -8.64
N LYS A 448 -11.57 -24.98 -7.81
CA LYS A 448 -10.96 -25.34 -6.53
C LYS A 448 -11.99 -25.78 -5.48
N ALA A 449 -13.15 -25.11 -5.42
CA ALA A 449 -14.25 -25.52 -4.56
C ALA A 449 -14.71 -26.94 -4.91
N LEU A 450 -14.98 -27.19 -6.19
CA LEU A 450 -15.37 -28.51 -6.70
C LEU A 450 -14.31 -29.58 -6.48
N GLU A 451 -13.02 -29.28 -6.65
CA GLU A 451 -11.93 -30.22 -6.32
C GLU A 451 -11.99 -30.65 -4.84
N THR A 452 -12.29 -29.70 -3.95
CA THR A 452 -12.32 -29.93 -2.50
C THR A 452 -13.58 -30.68 -2.09
N GLU A 453 -14.73 -30.30 -2.64
CA GLU A 453 -16.03 -30.90 -2.33
C GLU A 453 -16.18 -32.31 -2.90
N ALA A 454 -15.82 -32.51 -4.17
CA ALA A 454 -16.01 -33.79 -4.85
C ALA A 454 -14.82 -34.76 -4.71
N GLN A 455 -13.74 -34.36 -4.01
CA GLN A 455 -12.52 -35.15 -3.83
C GLN A 455 -12.00 -35.79 -5.13
N ILE A 456 -11.94 -34.99 -6.20
CA ILE A 456 -11.65 -35.47 -7.55
C ILE A 456 -10.31 -36.23 -7.59
N ALA A 457 -10.37 -37.51 -7.94
CA ALA A 457 -9.19 -38.34 -8.16
C ALA A 457 -8.65 -38.07 -9.57
N PHE A 458 -7.51 -37.38 -9.66
CA PHE A 458 -6.87 -37.10 -10.95
C PHE A 458 -5.99 -38.28 -11.39
N PRO A 459 -6.09 -38.75 -12.65
CA PRO A 459 -5.31 -39.88 -13.14
C PRO A 459 -3.80 -39.61 -13.14
N HIS A 460 -3.41 -38.34 -13.26
CA HIS A 460 -2.01 -37.91 -13.18
C HIS A 460 -1.89 -36.45 -12.74
N PHE A 461 -0.72 -36.06 -12.22
CA PHE A 461 -0.43 -34.68 -11.78
C PHE A 461 -0.75 -33.63 -12.85
N ARG A 462 -0.54 -33.96 -14.13
CA ARG A 462 -0.86 -33.05 -15.23
C ARG A 462 -2.36 -32.78 -15.39
N ALA A 463 -3.25 -33.76 -15.18
CA ALA A 463 -4.69 -33.55 -15.29
C ALA A 463 -5.13 -32.56 -14.21
N ARG A 464 -4.59 -32.70 -13.00
CA ARG A 464 -4.77 -31.74 -11.91
C ARG A 464 -4.26 -30.33 -12.27
N LEU A 465 -3.11 -30.23 -12.92
CA LEU A 465 -2.56 -28.94 -13.35
C LEU A 465 -3.45 -28.26 -14.41
N LEU A 466 -3.88 -29.02 -15.42
CA LEU A 466 -4.78 -28.53 -16.46
C LEU A 466 -6.12 -28.09 -15.86
N TYR A 467 -6.69 -28.89 -14.97
CA TYR A 467 -7.92 -28.56 -14.25
C TYR A 467 -7.80 -27.29 -13.40
N ARG A 468 -6.69 -27.10 -12.68
CA ARG A 468 -6.51 -25.93 -11.81
C ARG A 468 -6.20 -24.65 -12.55
N TYR A 469 -5.42 -24.70 -13.63
CA TYR A 469 -4.84 -23.49 -14.22
C TYR A 469 -5.29 -23.24 -15.65
N THR A 470 -5.38 -24.30 -16.45
CA THR A 470 -5.72 -24.17 -17.88
C THR A 470 -7.22 -24.07 -18.08
N LEU A 471 -8.01 -24.88 -17.36
CA LEU A 471 -9.46 -24.89 -17.47
C LEU A 471 -10.10 -23.52 -17.17
N PRO A 472 -9.74 -22.80 -16.08
CA PRO A 472 -10.27 -21.45 -15.85
C PRO A 472 -10.03 -20.50 -17.04
N ARG A 473 -8.89 -20.63 -17.73
CA ARG A 473 -8.59 -19.81 -18.91
C ARG A 473 -9.42 -20.21 -20.12
N ILE A 474 -9.64 -21.52 -20.35
CA ILE A 474 -10.55 -22.01 -21.40
C ILE A 474 -11.96 -21.45 -21.19
N LEU A 475 -12.48 -21.55 -19.96
CA LEU A 475 -13.80 -21.03 -19.62
C LEU A 475 -13.89 -19.51 -19.78
N THR A 476 -12.84 -18.79 -19.39
CA THR A 476 -12.73 -17.35 -19.62
C THR A 476 -12.75 -16.98 -21.11
N CYS A 477 -12.02 -17.70 -21.96
CA CYS A 477 -12.06 -17.46 -23.40
C CYS A 477 -13.45 -17.73 -23.98
N LEU A 478 -14.10 -18.82 -23.55
CA LEU A 478 -15.46 -19.17 -23.98
C LEU A 478 -16.49 -18.13 -23.54
N ASP A 479 -16.37 -17.61 -22.31
CA ASP A 479 -17.25 -16.56 -21.79
C ASP A 479 -17.18 -15.27 -22.65
N ILE A 480 -15.97 -14.89 -23.08
CA ILE A 480 -15.79 -13.76 -24.01
C ILE A 480 -16.40 -14.06 -25.39
N VAL A 481 -16.14 -15.24 -25.94
CA VAL A 481 -16.71 -15.64 -27.25
C VAL A 481 -18.23 -15.60 -27.19
N ILE A 482 -18.83 -16.17 -26.14
CA ILE A 482 -20.29 -16.18 -25.93
C ILE A 482 -20.82 -14.75 -25.79
N THR A 483 -20.20 -13.91 -24.95
CA THR A 483 -20.61 -12.51 -24.76
C THR A 483 -20.54 -11.72 -26.06
N HIS A 484 -19.50 -11.94 -26.86
CA HIS A 484 -19.36 -11.31 -28.18
C HIS A 484 -20.47 -11.76 -29.14
N LEU A 485 -20.72 -13.07 -29.24
CA LEU A 485 -21.77 -13.61 -30.11
C LEU A 485 -23.18 -13.14 -29.69
N ASP A 486 -23.44 -13.04 -28.38
CA ASP A 486 -24.69 -12.46 -27.86
C ASP A 486 -24.81 -10.97 -28.24
N SER A 487 -23.71 -10.20 -28.16
CA SER A 487 -23.69 -8.80 -28.64
C SER A 487 -23.98 -8.69 -30.14
N VAL A 488 -23.34 -9.50 -30.97
CA VAL A 488 -23.57 -9.52 -32.43
C VAL A 488 -25.02 -9.90 -32.73
N LYS A 489 -25.57 -10.90 -32.03
CA LYS A 489 -26.98 -11.27 -32.14
C LYS A 489 -27.92 -10.11 -31.81
N THR A 490 -27.63 -9.33 -30.77
CA THR A 490 -28.45 -8.15 -30.43
C THR A 490 -28.38 -7.07 -31.51
N GLN A 491 -27.20 -6.83 -32.11
CA GLN A 491 -27.03 -5.88 -33.21
C GLN A 491 -27.80 -6.32 -34.46
N ILE A 492 -27.69 -7.59 -34.85
CA ILE A 492 -28.41 -8.14 -36.00
C ILE A 492 -29.94 -8.03 -35.81
N ARG A 493 -30.45 -8.25 -34.59
CA ARG A 493 -31.87 -8.05 -34.27
C ARG A 493 -32.31 -6.60 -34.40
N GLN A 494 -31.50 -5.66 -33.94
CA GLN A 494 -31.77 -4.23 -34.09
C GLN A 494 -31.78 -3.82 -35.58
N GLU A 495 -30.83 -4.34 -36.37
CA GLU A 495 -30.81 -4.11 -37.82
C GLU A 495 -32.06 -4.70 -38.51
N PHE A 496 -32.49 -5.91 -38.08
CA PHE A 496 -33.69 -6.57 -38.58
C PHE A 496 -34.96 -5.74 -38.34
N GLU A 497 -35.09 -5.09 -37.17
CA GLU A 497 -36.25 -4.25 -36.83
C GLU A 497 -36.34 -2.95 -37.64
N VAL A 498 -35.21 -2.44 -38.14
CA VAL A 498 -35.14 -1.15 -38.84
C VAL A 498 -35.35 -1.29 -40.36
N LEU A 499 -35.14 -2.49 -40.92
CA LEU A 499 -35.10 -2.69 -42.37
C LEU A 499 -36.46 -3.09 -42.97
N ASN A 500 -36.96 -2.27 -43.89
CA ASN A 500 -38.19 -2.52 -44.66
C ASN A 500 -37.97 -3.18 -46.04
N ASN A 501 -36.74 -3.60 -46.37
CA ASN A 501 -36.43 -4.17 -47.69
C ASN A 501 -36.31 -5.71 -47.62
N HIS A 502 -37.19 -6.41 -48.34
CA HIS A 502 -37.29 -7.88 -48.34
C HIS A 502 -35.98 -8.60 -48.71
N GLU A 503 -35.20 -8.11 -49.67
CA GLU A 503 -33.94 -8.78 -50.07
C GLU A 503 -32.87 -8.74 -48.96
N LYS A 504 -32.89 -7.68 -48.14
CA LYS A 504 -31.97 -7.57 -47.00
C LYS A 504 -32.40 -8.44 -45.82
N LEU A 505 -33.69 -8.80 -45.72
CA LEU A 505 -34.21 -9.63 -44.65
C LEU A 505 -33.68 -11.07 -44.73
N GLU A 506 -33.60 -11.66 -45.93
CA GLU A 506 -33.03 -13.01 -46.10
C GLU A 506 -31.56 -13.05 -45.67
N SER A 507 -30.73 -12.10 -46.14
CA SER A 507 -29.32 -12.02 -45.74
C SER A 507 -29.13 -11.85 -44.23
N ILE A 508 -30.01 -11.09 -43.57
CA ILE A 508 -29.96 -10.89 -42.11
C ILE A 508 -30.44 -12.15 -41.38
N SER A 509 -31.44 -12.85 -41.91
CA SER A 509 -31.90 -14.14 -41.39
C SER A 509 -30.75 -15.16 -41.41
N ASP A 510 -30.05 -15.31 -42.54
CA ASP A 510 -28.91 -16.22 -42.68
C ASP A 510 -27.78 -15.88 -41.69
N LYS A 511 -27.46 -14.59 -41.53
CA LYS A 511 -26.48 -14.13 -40.53
C LYS A 511 -26.93 -14.47 -39.11
N LEU A 512 -28.20 -14.26 -38.79
CA LEU A 512 -28.76 -14.56 -37.47
C LEU A 512 -28.73 -16.07 -37.19
N GLU A 513 -29.04 -16.91 -38.17
CA GLU A 513 -28.93 -18.36 -38.09
C GLU A 513 -27.49 -18.80 -37.84
N GLY A 514 -26.53 -18.25 -38.60
CA GLY A 514 -25.11 -18.51 -38.41
C GLY A 514 -24.61 -18.14 -37.01
N VAL A 515 -24.98 -16.95 -36.50
CA VAL A 515 -24.63 -16.52 -35.14
C VAL A 515 -25.30 -17.40 -34.08
N ASN A 516 -26.56 -17.79 -34.26
CA ASN A 516 -27.25 -18.71 -33.35
C ASN A 516 -26.62 -20.11 -33.35
N ALA A 517 -26.14 -20.60 -34.49
CA ALA A 517 -25.40 -21.86 -34.59
C ALA A 517 -24.07 -21.77 -33.82
N ALA A 518 -23.26 -20.74 -34.07
CA ALA A 518 -21.99 -20.51 -33.37
C ALA A 518 -22.18 -20.34 -31.85
N LEU A 519 -23.23 -19.63 -31.43
CA LEU A 519 -23.56 -19.43 -30.02
C LEU A 519 -23.95 -20.76 -29.33
N ARG A 520 -24.74 -21.60 -30.01
CA ARG A 520 -25.08 -22.95 -29.52
C ARG A 520 -23.84 -23.83 -29.39
N GLU A 521 -22.96 -23.78 -30.40
CA GLU A 521 -21.70 -24.52 -30.39
C GLU A 521 -20.82 -24.08 -29.22
N ALA A 522 -20.63 -22.77 -29.02
CA ALA A 522 -19.84 -22.22 -27.91
C ALA A 522 -20.41 -22.57 -26.52
N LYS A 523 -21.74 -22.48 -26.34
CA LYS A 523 -22.42 -22.86 -25.08
C LYS A 523 -22.34 -24.37 -24.81
N THR A 524 -22.42 -25.19 -25.87
CA THR A 524 -22.23 -26.65 -25.78
C THR A 524 -20.80 -26.97 -25.36
N LEU A 525 -19.81 -26.32 -25.98
CA LEU A 525 -18.39 -26.46 -25.66
C LEU A 525 -18.10 -26.04 -24.21
N ALA A 526 -18.64 -24.91 -23.76
CA ALA A 526 -18.52 -24.45 -22.37
C ALA A 526 -19.13 -25.45 -21.37
N SER A 527 -20.26 -26.06 -21.73
CA SER A 527 -20.92 -27.07 -20.89
C SER A 527 -20.15 -28.39 -20.85
N ALA A 528 -19.51 -28.78 -21.97
CA ALA A 528 -18.68 -29.98 -22.07
C ALA A 528 -17.37 -29.86 -21.27
N VAL A 529 -16.77 -28.67 -21.28
CA VAL A 529 -15.52 -28.35 -20.58
C VAL A 529 -15.77 -27.91 -19.13
N ALA A 530 -17.03 -27.75 -18.71
CA ALA A 530 -17.37 -27.34 -17.35
C ALA A 530 -16.68 -28.22 -16.29
N PRO A 531 -16.31 -27.67 -15.12
CA PRO A 531 -15.62 -28.41 -14.08
C PRO A 531 -16.55 -29.48 -13.50
N ARG A 532 -16.48 -30.69 -14.05
CA ARG A 532 -17.20 -31.88 -13.59
C ARG A 532 -16.19 -32.93 -13.15
N PRO A 533 -16.38 -33.57 -11.98
CA PRO A 533 -15.47 -34.61 -11.49
C PRO A 533 -15.17 -35.68 -12.57
N ASP A 534 -16.22 -36.19 -13.21
CA ASP A 534 -16.13 -37.31 -14.16
C ASP A 534 -15.29 -36.97 -15.39
N THR A 535 -15.38 -35.74 -15.89
CA THR A 535 -14.65 -35.29 -17.09
C THR A 535 -13.13 -35.31 -16.89
N TYR A 536 -12.66 -35.04 -15.67
CA TYR A 536 -11.23 -34.89 -15.37
C TYR A 536 -10.62 -36.06 -14.60
N SER A 537 -11.45 -36.97 -14.10
CA SER A 537 -11.03 -38.27 -13.58
C SER A 537 -10.85 -39.31 -14.67
N ALA A 538 -11.46 -39.12 -15.85
CA ALA A 538 -11.34 -40.06 -16.96
C ALA A 538 -9.92 -40.12 -17.56
N PRO A 539 -9.44 -41.31 -17.97
CA PRO A 539 -8.10 -41.47 -18.55
C PRO A 539 -7.94 -40.77 -19.91
N ASP A 540 -9.03 -40.53 -20.64
CA ASP A 540 -9.07 -39.84 -21.93
C ASP A 540 -9.29 -38.32 -21.81
N CYS A 541 -9.31 -37.76 -20.59
CA CYS A 541 -9.58 -36.34 -20.34
C CYS A 541 -8.68 -35.39 -21.15
N LEU A 542 -7.40 -35.76 -21.35
CA LEU A 542 -6.46 -34.95 -22.12
C LEU A 542 -6.84 -34.88 -23.60
N SER A 543 -7.23 -36.02 -24.20
CA SER A 543 -7.63 -36.08 -25.60
C SER A 543 -8.89 -35.24 -25.85
N ARG A 544 -9.88 -35.33 -24.96
CA ARG A 544 -11.09 -34.50 -25.03
C ARG A 544 -10.77 -33.02 -24.88
N LEU A 545 -9.90 -32.66 -23.92
CA LEU A 545 -9.50 -31.27 -23.73
C LEU A 545 -8.75 -30.71 -24.95
N GLN A 546 -7.95 -31.54 -25.63
CA GLN A 546 -7.29 -31.17 -26.89
C GLN A 546 -8.30 -30.89 -28.00
N GLU A 547 -9.30 -31.76 -28.17
CA GLU A 547 -10.39 -31.55 -29.14
C GLU A 547 -11.14 -30.25 -28.86
N HIS A 548 -11.59 -30.05 -27.62
CA HIS A 548 -12.27 -28.84 -27.20
C HIS A 548 -11.41 -27.57 -27.37
N THR A 549 -10.11 -27.67 -27.12
CA THR A 549 -9.19 -26.55 -27.33
C THR A 549 -9.05 -26.19 -28.80
N ARG A 550 -9.03 -27.17 -29.72
CA ARG A 550 -9.01 -26.89 -31.16
C ARG A 550 -10.29 -26.19 -31.62
N THR A 551 -11.45 -26.65 -31.14
CA THR A 551 -12.73 -25.98 -31.41
C THR A 551 -12.73 -24.54 -30.89
N LEU A 552 -12.23 -24.30 -29.67
CA LEU A 552 -12.08 -22.96 -29.13
C LEU A 552 -11.17 -22.07 -29.98
N VAL A 553 -10.02 -22.58 -30.45
CA VAL A 553 -9.11 -21.83 -31.32
C VAL A 553 -9.81 -21.42 -32.63
N ALA A 554 -10.53 -22.36 -33.27
CA ALA A 554 -11.28 -22.07 -34.48
C ALA A 554 -12.39 -21.01 -34.25
N MET A 555 -13.06 -21.02 -33.10
CA MET A 555 -14.02 -19.97 -32.73
C MET A 555 -13.34 -18.62 -32.49
N ALA A 556 -12.19 -18.62 -31.79
CA ALA A 556 -11.44 -17.41 -31.47
C ALA A 556 -10.89 -16.71 -32.73
N GLU A 557 -10.55 -17.47 -33.77
CA GLU A 557 -10.10 -16.93 -35.06
C GLU A 557 -11.20 -16.19 -35.82
N ARG A 558 -12.48 -16.50 -35.57
CA ARG A 558 -13.63 -15.81 -36.16
C ARG A 558 -13.98 -14.51 -35.44
N LEU A 559 -13.35 -14.21 -34.29
CA LEU A 559 -13.59 -12.98 -33.56
C LEU A 559 -12.96 -11.76 -34.25
N PRO A 560 -13.55 -10.56 -34.08
CA PRO A 560 -12.91 -9.32 -34.47
C PRO A 560 -11.55 -9.14 -33.77
N PRO A 561 -10.56 -8.47 -34.40
CA PRO A 561 -9.21 -8.30 -33.85
C PRO A 561 -9.18 -7.74 -32.42
N ALA A 562 -10.06 -6.81 -32.10
CA ALA A 562 -10.17 -6.23 -30.75
C ALA A 562 -10.49 -7.29 -29.68
N HIS A 563 -11.43 -8.21 -29.95
CA HIS A 563 -11.80 -9.27 -29.00
C HIS A 563 -10.75 -10.38 -28.98
N ARG A 564 -10.13 -10.68 -30.12
CA ARG A 564 -9.02 -11.64 -30.21
C ARG A 564 -7.84 -11.20 -29.36
N LEU A 565 -7.49 -9.90 -29.37
CA LEU A 565 -6.43 -9.34 -28.52
C LEU A 565 -6.71 -9.51 -27.02
N VAL A 566 -7.98 -9.40 -26.61
CA VAL A 566 -8.37 -9.56 -25.19
C VAL A 566 -8.08 -10.98 -24.70
N ILE A 567 -8.35 -12.01 -25.51
CA ILE A 567 -8.13 -13.42 -25.13
C ILE A 567 -6.77 -13.99 -25.56
N ALA A 568 -5.97 -13.25 -26.33
CA ALA A 568 -4.75 -13.78 -26.96
C ALA A 568 -3.80 -14.44 -25.96
N SER A 569 -3.56 -13.78 -24.81
CA SER A 569 -2.68 -14.32 -23.76
C SER A 569 -3.24 -15.59 -23.12
N ASP A 570 -4.55 -15.64 -22.85
CA ASP A 570 -5.18 -16.86 -22.31
C ASP A 570 -5.15 -18.00 -23.32
N LEU A 571 -5.46 -17.70 -24.58
CA LEU A 571 -5.45 -18.67 -25.66
C LEU A 571 -4.05 -19.23 -25.92
N GLU A 572 -3.00 -18.41 -25.89
CA GLU A 572 -1.61 -18.85 -26.02
C GLU A 572 -1.22 -19.84 -24.92
N VAL A 573 -1.55 -19.53 -23.65
CA VAL A 573 -1.29 -20.41 -22.52
C VAL A 573 -2.07 -21.72 -22.64
N VAL A 574 -3.32 -21.66 -23.10
CA VAL A 574 -4.17 -22.83 -23.32
C VAL A 574 -3.59 -23.71 -24.42
N VAL A 575 -3.29 -23.15 -25.59
CA VAL A 575 -2.69 -23.87 -26.73
C VAL A 575 -1.36 -24.51 -26.30
N PHE A 576 -0.52 -23.76 -25.58
CA PHE A 576 0.77 -24.27 -25.12
C PHE A 576 0.59 -25.44 -24.14
N SER A 577 -0.25 -25.26 -23.12
CA SER A 577 -0.41 -26.25 -22.05
C SER A 577 -1.15 -27.52 -22.48
N VAL A 578 -2.08 -27.42 -23.44
CA VAL A 578 -2.91 -28.55 -23.90
C VAL A 578 -2.36 -29.21 -25.16
N LEU A 579 -2.02 -28.43 -26.18
CA LEU A 579 -1.70 -28.93 -27.52
C LEU A 579 -0.20 -29.16 -27.72
N THR A 580 0.67 -28.21 -27.31
CA THR A 580 2.10 -28.28 -27.66
C THR A 580 2.97 -29.00 -26.63
N TYR A 581 2.59 -28.98 -25.36
CA TYR A 581 3.44 -29.50 -24.27
C TYR A 581 3.85 -30.98 -24.44
N GLU A 582 2.98 -31.86 -24.94
CA GLU A 582 3.37 -33.27 -25.18
C GLU A 582 4.43 -33.38 -26.27
N ASN A 583 4.29 -32.62 -27.36
CA ASN A 583 5.25 -32.64 -28.45
C ASN A 583 6.61 -32.15 -27.97
N LEU A 584 6.65 -31.02 -27.26
CA LEU A 584 7.87 -30.47 -26.67
C LEU A 584 8.54 -31.46 -25.69
N LYS A 585 7.74 -32.16 -24.89
CA LYS A 585 8.25 -33.16 -23.94
C LYS A 585 8.80 -34.40 -24.66
N ARG A 586 8.16 -34.84 -25.74
CA ARG A 586 8.64 -35.94 -26.60
C ARG A 586 9.94 -35.54 -27.29
N GLU A 587 10.01 -34.35 -27.89
CA GLU A 587 11.23 -33.80 -28.49
C GLU A 587 12.37 -33.73 -27.50
N LYS A 588 12.14 -33.18 -26.30
CA LYS A 588 13.16 -33.14 -25.23
C LYS A 588 13.62 -34.54 -24.80
N ARG A 589 12.73 -35.53 -24.79
CA ARG A 589 13.12 -36.93 -24.53
C ARG A 589 13.98 -37.49 -25.65
N VAL A 590 13.59 -37.30 -26.91
CA VAL A 590 14.39 -37.70 -28.08
C VAL A 590 15.76 -37.02 -28.07
N GLU A 591 15.82 -35.73 -27.76
CA GLU A 591 17.06 -34.97 -27.66
C GLU A 591 17.94 -35.48 -26.51
N MET A 592 17.37 -35.78 -25.34
CA MET A 592 18.11 -36.40 -24.24
C MET A 592 18.63 -37.80 -24.60
N HIS A 593 17.87 -38.59 -25.35
CA HIS A 593 18.34 -39.89 -25.84
C HIS A 593 19.47 -39.73 -26.87
N ARG A 594 19.36 -38.76 -27.79
CA ARG A 594 20.44 -38.42 -28.74
C ARG A 594 21.71 -37.97 -28.03
N LYS A 595 21.61 -37.12 -26.99
CA LYS A 595 22.78 -36.68 -26.20
C LYS A 595 23.42 -37.79 -25.36
N LYS A 596 22.67 -38.85 -25.02
CA LYS A 596 23.19 -40.01 -24.27
C LYS A 596 23.88 -41.04 -25.16
N ALA A 597 23.58 -41.06 -26.45
CA ALA A 597 24.42 -41.78 -27.42
C ALA A 597 25.75 -41.03 -27.51
N LYS A 598 26.71 -41.39 -26.65
CA LYS A 598 28.09 -40.92 -26.78
C LYS A 598 28.50 -41.21 -28.23
N PRO A 599 29.04 -40.24 -28.98
CA PRO A 599 29.61 -40.53 -30.28
C PRO A 599 30.62 -41.67 -30.05
N ALA A 600 30.52 -42.74 -30.85
CA ALA A 600 31.54 -43.78 -30.85
C ALA A 600 32.86 -43.03 -31.10
N LEU A 601 33.74 -43.06 -30.10
CA LEU A 601 35.06 -42.47 -30.22
C LEU A 601 35.69 -43.18 -31.41
N ASN A 602 35.88 -42.45 -32.52
CA ASN A 602 36.51 -43.01 -33.71
C ASN A 602 37.97 -43.26 -33.32
N THR A 603 38.28 -44.49 -32.90
CA THR A 603 39.64 -44.90 -32.49
C THR A 603 40.48 -45.35 -33.67
N TYR A 604 39.98 -45.21 -34.90
CA TYR A 604 40.72 -45.42 -36.13
C TYR A 604 41.08 -44.05 -36.69
N ASP A 605 42.28 -43.57 -36.35
CA ASP A 605 43.17 -42.76 -37.17
C ASP A 605 44.24 -42.19 -36.24
N ASP A 606 45.31 -42.97 -36.04
CA ASP A 606 46.70 -42.49 -35.91
C ASP A 606 47.62 -43.74 -35.81
N GLU A 607 47.55 -44.59 -36.83
CA GLU A 607 48.64 -45.53 -37.13
C GLU A 607 49.68 -44.81 -38.00
N TYR A 608 50.86 -44.59 -37.40
CA TYR A 608 52.17 -44.66 -38.02
C TYR A 608 52.41 -43.88 -39.33
N GLY A 609 52.74 -42.59 -39.17
CA GLY A 609 53.62 -41.87 -40.09
C GLY A 609 55.07 -41.87 -39.58
N GLN A 610 55.81 -42.96 -39.83
CA GLN A 610 57.28 -42.97 -39.75
C GLN A 610 57.87 -41.93 -40.71
N TYR A 611 58.69 -41.01 -40.22
CA TYR A 611 59.74 -40.41 -41.05
C TYR A 611 61.05 -40.34 -40.26
N TYR A 612 61.91 -41.31 -40.56
CA TYR A 612 63.37 -41.16 -40.53
C TYR A 612 63.78 -40.29 -41.73
N TYR A 613 64.44 -39.16 -41.49
CA TYR A 613 65.77 -38.76 -41.99
C TYR A 613 66.10 -37.33 -41.59
#